data_AF-A0A4U0XIU5-F1
#
_entry.id   AF-A0A4U0XIU5-F1
#
_cell.length_a   1.000
_cell.length_b   1.000
_cell.length_c   1.000
_cell.angle_alpha   90.00
_cell.angle_beta   90.00
_cell.angle_gamma   90.00
#
_symmetry.space_group_name_H-M   'P 1'
#
loop_
_entity.id
_entity.type
_entity.pdbx_description
1 polymer ?
#
loop_
_entity_poly.entity_id
_entity_poly.type
_entity_poly.pdbx_seq_one_letter_code
_entity_poly.pdbx_strand_id
1 'polypeptide(L)'
;MSCCIPNNRSARQLFPLVSTQLRSYSAAGASSRLPTGTTPRAPQPSSPAPLSLSGNLLHCYWDTNPPTPQQLHYADHFFNASTPEFLFSTVNFRSFPLSSTPEVAFLGRSNVGKSSLLNALLGRTTQKLAHVSSKPGRTRSMNAFGVGGGGGGTRDKKDRGGRVIKGGEGERWIGRGGVVIVDMPGYGKGSRREWGEEITKYLIGRQQLRRTYLLVDAEHGLKPADAQLLSTLRGHGIQHQIILSKADKILYPSPRTPAPEQLQQNLLKLRAICDGIREQVQPKDERGPKALGEIICCSAEKSVERGKKLGMDGVRWAVLSATGLDSDASGKKRSFDMDDYTGFPLTNSRADALVP
;
A
#
# COMPACT_ATOMS: atom_id res chain seq x y z
N MET A 1 -33.79 58.67 -7.75
CA MET A 1 -33.14 59.60 -8.69
C MET A 1 -31.80 58.98 -9.05
N SER A 2 -31.75 58.19 -10.13
CA SER A 2 -31.12 58.54 -11.43
C SER A 2 -29.59 58.43 -11.37
N CYS A 3 -29.00 57.41 -12.02
CA CYS A 3 -28.33 57.49 -13.35
C CYS A 3 -26.97 58.25 -13.25
N CYS A 4 -25.82 57.83 -13.78
CA CYS A 4 -25.49 57.20 -15.06
C CYS A 4 -24.04 56.69 -15.08
N ILE A 5 -23.81 55.80 -16.04
CA ILE A 5 -22.56 55.32 -16.66
C ILE A 5 -21.67 56.47 -17.18
N PRO A 6 -20.36 56.23 -17.41
CA PRO A 6 -19.83 56.53 -18.74
C PRO A 6 -19.10 55.34 -19.40
N ASN A 7 -19.29 55.31 -20.70
CA ASN A 7 -18.93 54.32 -21.71
C ASN A 7 -18.03 55.06 -22.72
N ASN A 8 -16.87 54.53 -23.12
CA ASN A 8 -16.37 54.66 -24.49
C ASN A 8 -15.09 53.86 -24.80
N ARG A 9 -15.18 53.07 -25.89
CA ARG A 9 -14.31 53.00 -27.12
C ARG A 9 -12.78 53.06 -26.95
N SER A 10 -11.93 52.30 -27.66
CA SER A 10 -12.04 51.56 -28.93
C SER A 10 -10.67 50.95 -29.31
N ALA A 11 -10.65 49.77 -29.97
CA ALA A 11 -9.78 49.31 -31.08
C ALA A 11 -9.85 47.75 -31.14
N ARG A 12 -10.50 47.07 -32.09
CA ARG A 12 -10.12 46.75 -33.51
C ARG A 12 -8.64 46.36 -33.65
N GLN A 13 -8.17 45.31 -34.32
CA GLN A 13 -8.61 44.18 -35.15
C GLN A 13 -7.36 43.25 -35.20
N LEU A 14 -7.41 41.92 -35.36
CA LEU A 14 -7.27 41.24 -36.65
C LEU A 14 -7.24 39.71 -36.41
N PHE A 15 -8.10 38.98 -37.12
CA PHE A 15 -7.97 37.55 -37.47
C PHE A 15 -7.37 37.46 -38.90
N PRO A 16 -6.91 36.29 -39.37
CA PRO A 16 -7.80 35.53 -40.25
C PRO A 16 -7.80 33.99 -40.07
N LEU A 17 -8.95 33.45 -40.43
CA LEU A 17 -9.30 32.06 -40.71
C LEU A 17 -8.63 31.55 -41.99
N VAL A 18 -8.40 30.23 -42.08
CA VAL A 18 -8.21 29.55 -43.38
C VAL A 18 -9.18 28.36 -43.44
N SER A 19 -10.02 28.36 -44.48
CA SER A 19 -11.01 27.34 -44.83
C SER A 19 -10.72 26.84 -46.25
N THR A 20 -10.66 25.51 -46.37
CA THR A 20 -11.13 24.62 -47.46
C THR A 20 -10.97 25.01 -48.93
N GLN A 21 -10.32 24.12 -49.71
CA GLN A 21 -10.73 23.89 -51.11
C GLN A 21 -10.43 22.45 -51.57
N LEU A 22 -11.49 21.76 -51.98
CA LEU A 22 -11.49 20.52 -52.77
C LEU A 22 -11.14 20.84 -54.23
N ARG A 23 -10.32 19.99 -54.86
CA ARG A 23 -10.26 19.87 -56.33
C ARG A 23 -10.22 18.41 -56.75
N SER A 24 -11.19 18.08 -57.59
CA SER A 24 -11.31 16.90 -58.44
C SER A 24 -10.30 16.94 -59.58
N TYR A 25 -9.70 15.78 -59.92
CA TYR A 25 -9.16 15.50 -61.25
C TYR A 25 -9.51 14.08 -61.68
N SER A 26 -9.95 13.98 -62.94
CA SER A 26 -10.35 12.76 -63.65
C SER A 26 -9.26 12.32 -64.64
N ALA A 27 -9.12 11.00 -64.73
CA ALA A 27 -8.53 10.10 -65.74
C ALA A 27 -7.60 10.60 -66.88
N ALA A 28 -6.48 9.90 -67.03
CA ALA A 28 -5.94 9.42 -68.31
C ALA A 28 -5.09 8.16 -68.09
N GLY A 29 -5.28 7.14 -68.92
CA GLY A 29 -4.71 5.80 -68.76
C GLY A 29 -3.32 5.60 -69.38
N ALA A 30 -2.62 4.59 -68.88
CA ALA A 30 -1.60 3.85 -69.63
C ALA A 30 -1.47 2.44 -69.02
N SER A 31 -1.51 1.44 -69.90
CA SER A 31 -1.45 0.02 -69.62
C SER A 31 0.01 -0.44 -69.50
N SER A 32 0.38 -1.13 -68.41
CA SER A 32 1.49 -2.10 -68.44
C SER A 32 1.32 -3.18 -67.37
N ARG A 33 1.64 -4.42 -67.77
CA ARG A 33 1.40 -5.69 -67.09
C ARG A 33 2.22 -5.87 -65.79
N LEU A 34 1.67 -6.74 -64.93
CA LEU A 34 2.12 -7.21 -63.60
C LEU A 34 3.61 -7.59 -63.49
N PRO A 35 4.14 -7.59 -62.26
CA PRO A 35 4.36 -8.87 -61.58
C PRO A 35 3.72 -8.93 -60.20
N THR A 36 3.25 -10.13 -59.85
CA THR A 36 2.61 -10.52 -58.59
C THR A 36 3.55 -10.32 -57.40
N GLY A 37 3.37 -9.22 -56.69
CA GLY A 37 3.90 -9.02 -55.34
C GLY A 37 2.82 -9.35 -54.31
N THR A 38 3.14 -10.27 -53.40
CA THR A 38 2.34 -10.58 -52.21
C THR A 38 2.06 -9.31 -51.41
N THR A 39 0.81 -8.86 -51.39
CA THR A 39 0.35 -7.79 -50.50
C THR A 39 0.58 -8.18 -49.04
N PRO A 40 1.28 -7.37 -48.22
CA PRO A 40 1.28 -7.59 -46.79
C PRO A 40 -0.14 -7.41 -46.27
N ARG A 41 -0.68 -8.49 -45.69
CA ARG A 41 -1.98 -8.52 -45.01
C ARG A 41 -2.02 -7.36 -44.01
N ALA A 42 -3.00 -6.47 -44.17
CA ALA A 42 -3.30 -5.43 -43.18
C ALA A 42 -3.36 -6.08 -41.78
N PRO A 43 -2.72 -5.48 -40.76
CA PRO A 43 -2.75 -6.04 -39.42
C PRO A 43 -4.21 -6.14 -38.98
N GLN A 44 -4.70 -7.37 -38.84
CA GLN A 44 -6.01 -7.58 -38.26
C GLN A 44 -5.98 -7.04 -36.83
N PRO A 45 -7.04 -6.36 -36.37
CA PRO A 45 -7.11 -5.95 -34.98
C PRO A 45 -6.95 -7.21 -34.13
N SER A 46 -5.84 -7.29 -33.40
CA SER A 46 -5.64 -8.31 -32.39
C SER A 46 -6.86 -8.25 -31.47
N SER A 47 -7.49 -9.39 -31.26
CA SER A 47 -8.48 -9.57 -30.19
C SER A 47 -7.95 -8.88 -28.93
N PRO A 48 -8.76 -8.07 -28.21
CA PRO A 48 -8.28 -7.37 -27.04
C PRO A 48 -7.70 -8.40 -26.10
N ALA A 49 -6.40 -8.27 -25.80
CA ALA A 49 -5.75 -9.11 -24.81
C ALA A 49 -6.62 -9.09 -23.55
N PRO A 50 -6.92 -10.24 -22.92
CA PRO A 50 -7.67 -10.24 -21.68
C PRO A 50 -6.97 -9.26 -20.76
N LEU A 51 -7.72 -8.27 -20.24
CA LEU A 51 -7.21 -7.25 -19.34
C LEU A 51 -6.57 -7.96 -18.14
N SER A 52 -5.28 -8.25 -18.25
CA SER A 52 -4.49 -8.72 -17.13
C SER A 52 -4.44 -7.54 -16.18
N LEU A 53 -4.99 -7.73 -14.99
CA LEU A 53 -4.82 -6.83 -13.85
C LEU A 53 -3.34 -6.85 -13.43
N SER A 54 -2.46 -6.41 -14.33
CA SER A 54 -1.06 -6.18 -14.05
C SER A 54 -0.98 -5.11 -12.96
N GLY A 55 -0.11 -5.30 -11.97
CA GLY A 55 -0.10 -4.54 -10.71
C GLY A 55 -0.15 -3.02 -10.87
N ASN A 56 0.32 -2.49 -12.00
CA ASN A 56 0.33 -1.06 -12.32
C ASN A 56 -1.07 -0.45 -12.49
N LEU A 57 -2.07 -1.23 -12.92
CA LEU A 57 -3.45 -0.76 -13.12
C LEU A 57 -4.28 -0.81 -11.83
N LEU A 58 -3.89 -1.67 -10.90
CA LEU A 58 -4.65 -1.92 -9.67
C LEU A 58 -4.34 -0.89 -8.58
N HIS A 59 -3.07 -0.50 -8.45
CA HIS A 59 -2.60 0.38 -7.40
C HIS A 59 -2.56 1.84 -7.88
N CYS A 60 -2.56 2.77 -6.92
CA CYS A 60 -2.63 4.19 -7.21
C CYS A 60 -1.35 4.89 -6.76
N TYR A 61 -0.46 5.22 -7.71
CA TYR A 61 0.82 5.85 -7.47
C TYR A 61 0.79 7.35 -7.82
N TRP A 62 1.47 8.18 -7.06
CA TRP A 62 1.65 9.61 -7.38
C TRP A 62 2.96 10.25 -6.86
N ASP A 63 3.59 9.75 -5.79
CA ASP A 63 4.96 10.16 -5.40
C ASP A 63 5.98 9.02 -5.45
N THR A 64 5.55 7.78 -5.71
CA THR A 64 6.42 6.60 -5.88
C THR A 64 6.28 6.01 -7.27
N ASN A 65 7.31 5.31 -7.73
CA ASN A 65 7.26 4.57 -8.98
C ASN A 65 6.64 3.19 -8.75
N PRO A 66 5.81 2.69 -9.70
CA PRO A 66 5.31 1.33 -9.63
C PRO A 66 6.48 0.32 -9.66
N PRO A 67 6.43 -0.75 -8.84
CA PRO A 67 7.48 -1.77 -8.82
C PRO A 67 7.54 -2.54 -10.13
N THR A 68 8.75 -2.99 -10.48
CA THR A 68 8.92 -3.88 -11.63
C THR A 68 8.36 -5.28 -11.34
N PRO A 69 8.01 -6.07 -12.37
CA PRO A 69 7.59 -7.46 -12.18
C PRO A 69 8.63 -8.30 -11.43
N GLN A 70 9.93 -8.02 -11.62
CA GLN A 70 11.04 -8.69 -10.93
C GLN A 70 11.05 -8.36 -9.43
N GLN A 71 10.79 -7.10 -9.07
CA GLN A 71 10.66 -6.64 -7.68
C GLN A 71 9.46 -7.30 -6.98
N LEU A 72 8.32 -7.37 -7.65
CA LEU A 72 7.14 -8.07 -7.15
C LEU A 72 7.40 -9.56 -6.95
N HIS A 73 8.10 -10.19 -7.89
CA HIS A 73 8.49 -11.60 -7.79
C HIS A 73 9.48 -11.85 -6.65
N TYR A 74 10.47 -10.97 -6.46
CA TYR A 74 11.39 -11.03 -5.33
C TYR A 74 10.65 -10.95 -4.00
N ALA A 75 9.70 -10.02 -3.87
CA ALA A 75 8.90 -9.87 -2.65
C ALA A 75 8.02 -11.10 -2.39
N ASP A 76 7.39 -11.64 -3.42
CA ASP A 76 6.63 -12.89 -3.33
C ASP A 76 7.54 -14.05 -2.87
N HIS A 77 8.72 -14.18 -3.46
CA HIS A 77 9.70 -15.20 -3.08
C HIS A 77 10.15 -15.05 -1.62
N PHE A 78 10.50 -13.85 -1.16
CA PHE A 78 10.95 -13.61 0.23
C PHE A 78 9.92 -14.10 1.26
N PHE A 79 8.65 -13.75 1.08
CA PHE A 79 7.58 -14.16 1.99
C PHE A 79 7.29 -15.65 1.94
N ASN A 80 7.56 -16.31 0.82
CA ASN A 80 7.32 -17.74 0.65
C ASN A 80 8.56 -18.60 0.97
N ALA A 81 9.77 -18.02 1.02
CA ALA A 81 11.02 -18.76 1.20
C ALA A 81 11.14 -19.42 2.58
N SER A 82 10.61 -18.77 3.61
CA SER A 82 10.57 -19.26 4.99
C SER A 82 9.13 -19.27 5.51
N THR A 83 8.77 -20.25 6.34
CA THR A 83 7.49 -20.26 7.02
C THR A 83 7.39 -19.09 8.00
N PRO A 84 6.37 -18.23 7.91
CA PRO A 84 6.15 -17.19 8.90
C PRO A 84 5.87 -17.76 10.29
N GLU A 85 6.38 -17.09 11.32
CA GLU A 85 6.24 -17.54 12.70
C GLU A 85 5.49 -16.52 13.54
N PHE A 86 4.57 -17.01 14.38
CA PHE A 86 4.05 -16.19 15.48
C PHE A 86 5.14 -16.06 16.55
N LEU A 87 5.47 -14.82 16.90
CA LEU A 87 6.54 -14.51 17.86
C LEU A 87 5.98 -14.32 19.27
N PHE A 88 5.05 -13.37 19.43
CA PHE A 88 4.42 -13.06 20.71
C PHE A 88 3.14 -12.24 20.53
N SER A 89 2.33 -12.19 21.59
CA SER A 89 1.18 -11.29 21.72
C SER A 89 1.29 -10.54 23.04
N THR A 90 1.14 -9.21 23.02
CA THR A 90 1.20 -8.38 24.23
C THR A 90 0.24 -7.20 24.18
N VAL A 91 -0.29 -6.83 25.33
CA VAL A 91 -1.07 -5.60 25.52
C VAL A 91 -0.18 -4.40 25.89
N ASN A 92 0.97 -4.67 26.50
CA ASN A 92 1.88 -3.65 27.04
C ASN A 92 3.07 -3.48 26.11
N PHE A 93 3.38 -2.22 25.77
CA PHE A 93 4.53 -1.88 24.94
C PHE A 93 5.85 -2.29 25.59
N ARG A 94 5.95 -2.16 26.92
CA ARG A 94 7.15 -2.53 27.70
C ARG A 94 7.53 -4.01 27.59
N SER A 95 6.60 -4.87 27.17
CA SER A 95 6.85 -6.29 26.98
C SER A 95 7.31 -6.64 25.56
N PHE A 96 7.49 -5.66 24.66
CA PHE A 96 8.11 -5.92 23.37
C PHE A 96 9.59 -6.29 23.55
N PRO A 97 10.02 -7.46 23.04
CA PRO A 97 11.42 -7.85 23.07
C PRO A 97 12.30 -6.81 22.38
N LEU A 98 13.51 -6.59 22.90
CA LEU A 98 14.51 -5.79 22.20
C LEU A 98 15.06 -6.60 21.01
N SER A 99 14.91 -6.07 19.80
CA SER A 99 15.41 -6.69 18.57
C SER A 99 16.09 -5.65 17.69
N SER A 100 17.00 -6.08 16.83
CA SER A 100 17.55 -5.25 15.74
C SER A 100 16.74 -5.36 14.44
N THR A 101 15.66 -6.12 14.47
CA THR A 101 14.89 -6.50 13.29
C THR A 101 13.89 -5.40 12.96
N PRO A 102 13.82 -4.93 11.71
CA PRO A 102 12.89 -3.87 11.32
C PRO A 102 11.44 -4.35 11.47
N GLU A 103 10.58 -3.44 11.90
CA GLU A 103 9.17 -3.67 12.19
C GLU A 103 8.26 -2.85 11.27
N VAL A 104 7.13 -3.44 10.87
CA VAL A 104 6.01 -2.73 10.26
C VAL A 104 4.73 -3.02 11.00
N ALA A 105 3.86 -2.02 11.13
CA ALA A 105 2.61 -2.16 11.87
C ALA A 105 1.39 -2.02 10.97
N PHE A 106 0.42 -2.92 11.10
CA PHE A 106 -0.85 -2.88 10.37
C PHE A 106 -1.95 -2.33 11.27
N LEU A 107 -2.54 -1.22 10.85
CA LEU A 107 -3.61 -0.48 11.52
C LEU A 107 -4.89 -0.61 10.69
N GLY A 108 -6.06 -0.57 11.33
CA GLY A 108 -7.33 -0.49 10.62
C GLY A 108 -8.53 -0.59 11.55
N ARG A 109 -9.69 -0.09 11.11
CA ARG A 109 -10.94 -0.24 11.87
C ARG A 109 -11.29 -1.71 12.08
N SER A 110 -12.08 -2.00 13.11
CA SER A 110 -12.69 -3.33 13.23
C SER A 110 -13.42 -3.72 11.93
N ASN A 111 -13.22 -4.96 11.47
CA ASN A 111 -13.85 -5.55 10.28
C ASN A 111 -13.45 -4.95 8.90
N VAL A 112 -12.38 -4.15 8.80
CA VAL A 112 -11.83 -3.73 7.48
C VAL A 112 -11.06 -4.84 6.75
N GLY A 113 -10.87 -6.00 7.40
CA GLY A 113 -10.18 -7.14 6.82
C GLY A 113 -8.70 -7.26 7.17
N LYS A 114 -8.19 -6.54 8.18
CA LYS A 114 -6.78 -6.60 8.64
C LYS A 114 -6.26 -8.01 8.91
N SER A 115 -6.93 -8.78 9.76
CA SER A 115 -6.48 -10.14 10.06
C SER A 115 -6.60 -11.08 8.85
N SER A 116 -7.57 -10.85 7.96
CA SER A 116 -7.67 -11.58 6.69
C SER A 116 -6.52 -11.24 5.75
N LEU A 117 -6.17 -9.94 5.64
CA LEU A 117 -5.03 -9.45 4.88
C LEU A 117 -3.73 -10.08 5.39
N LEU A 118 -3.51 -10.07 6.71
CA LEU A 118 -2.30 -10.62 7.32
C LEU A 118 -2.15 -12.13 7.04
N ASN A 119 -3.24 -12.90 7.17
CA ASN A 119 -3.19 -14.32 6.81
C ASN A 119 -2.86 -14.53 5.32
N ALA A 120 -3.39 -13.68 4.42
CA ALA A 120 -3.08 -13.72 3.00
C ALA A 120 -1.63 -13.29 2.69
N LEU A 121 -1.13 -12.29 3.42
CA LEU A 121 0.21 -11.73 3.29
C LEU A 121 1.28 -12.74 3.71
N LEU A 122 1.10 -13.34 4.89
CA LEU A 122 2.06 -14.28 5.48
C LEU A 122 2.12 -15.58 4.68
N GLY A 123 0.99 -16.12 4.20
CA GLY A 123 0.98 -17.33 3.37
C GLY A 123 1.47 -18.60 4.12
N ARG A 124 1.19 -19.77 3.54
CA ARG A 124 1.74 -21.09 3.94
C ARG A 124 1.43 -21.68 5.32
N THR A 125 0.62 -21.08 6.17
CA THR A 125 0.25 -21.77 7.41
C THR A 125 -1.03 -22.60 7.24
N THR A 126 -0.93 -23.91 7.48
CA THR A 126 -2.09 -24.82 7.58
C THR A 126 -3.07 -24.36 8.66
N GLN A 127 -2.59 -23.56 9.62
CA GLN A 127 -3.36 -22.90 10.66
C GLN A 127 -3.31 -21.38 10.46
N LYS A 128 -4.44 -20.68 10.60
CA LYS A 128 -4.48 -19.22 10.52
C LYS A 128 -3.66 -18.62 11.66
N LEU A 129 -2.59 -17.88 11.35
CA LEU A 129 -1.74 -17.20 12.33
C LEU A 129 -2.45 -16.01 12.97
N ALA A 130 -3.17 -15.23 12.17
CA ALA A 130 -3.97 -14.12 12.67
C ALA A 130 -5.43 -14.56 12.89
N HIS A 131 -5.96 -14.33 14.09
CA HIS A 131 -7.35 -14.66 14.39
C HIS A 131 -8.33 -13.75 13.64
N VAL A 132 -9.19 -14.34 12.79
CA VAL A 132 -10.25 -13.63 12.06
C VAL A 132 -11.57 -13.72 12.82
N SER A 133 -12.24 -12.58 13.02
CA SER A 133 -13.61 -12.52 13.55
C SER A 133 -14.42 -11.43 12.87
N SER A 134 -15.73 -11.66 12.77
CA SER A 134 -16.72 -10.63 12.48
C SER A 134 -17.13 -9.79 13.70
N LYS A 135 -16.81 -10.21 14.94
CA LYS A 135 -17.13 -9.51 16.18
C LYS A 135 -16.12 -8.37 16.42
N PRO A 136 -16.55 -7.10 16.53
CA PRO A 136 -15.66 -5.98 16.85
C PRO A 136 -14.90 -6.18 18.17
N GLY A 137 -13.69 -5.61 18.28
CA GLY A 137 -12.91 -5.61 19.53
C GLY A 137 -12.26 -6.94 19.92
N ARG A 138 -12.09 -7.88 18.98
CA ARG A 138 -11.50 -9.20 19.22
C ARG A 138 -9.98 -9.15 19.42
N THR A 139 -9.25 -8.46 18.54
CA THR A 139 -7.81 -8.25 18.73
C THR A 139 -7.63 -7.18 19.80
N ARG A 140 -7.27 -7.61 21.02
CA ARG A 140 -7.05 -6.73 22.20
C ARG A 140 -5.57 -6.50 22.51
N SER A 141 -4.70 -7.24 21.84
CA SER A 141 -3.26 -7.25 22.01
C SER A 141 -2.58 -6.98 20.67
N MET A 142 -1.37 -6.44 20.71
CA MET A 142 -0.48 -6.37 19.55
C MET A 142 0.11 -7.76 19.32
N ASN A 143 -0.03 -8.30 18.11
CA ASN A 143 0.52 -9.62 17.75
C ASN A 143 1.68 -9.43 16.79
N ALA A 144 2.83 -10.01 17.11
CA ALA A 144 4.03 -9.95 16.27
C ALA A 144 4.21 -11.25 15.50
N PHE A 145 4.38 -11.13 14.18
CA PHE A 145 4.67 -12.21 13.26
C PHE A 145 6.01 -11.95 12.60
N GLY A 146 6.87 -12.94 12.53
CA GLY A 146 8.15 -12.83 11.86
C GLY A 146 8.12 -13.48 10.48
N VAL A 147 8.79 -12.86 9.51
CA VAL A 147 8.99 -13.38 8.15
C VAL A 147 10.45 -13.25 7.75
N GLY A 148 11.01 -14.30 7.15
CA GLY A 148 12.41 -14.31 6.69
C GLY A 148 13.42 -14.42 7.84
N GLY A 149 14.67 -14.10 7.51
CA GLY A 149 15.80 -14.10 8.45
C GLY A 149 16.46 -15.47 8.64
N GLY A 150 17.77 -15.45 8.88
CA GLY A 150 18.53 -16.63 9.31
C GLY A 150 18.81 -16.58 10.81
N GLY A 151 18.56 -17.68 11.53
CA GLY A 151 18.95 -17.81 12.94
C GLY A 151 17.98 -17.19 13.96
N GLY A 152 16.67 -17.30 13.72
CA GLY A 152 15.67 -17.09 14.77
C GLY A 152 15.89 -18.05 15.96
N GLY A 153 15.55 -17.61 17.16
CA GLY A 153 15.75 -18.40 18.38
C GLY A 153 14.72 -18.08 19.44
N THR A 154 14.66 -18.94 20.46
CA THR A 154 13.80 -18.77 21.64
C THR A 154 14.71 -18.46 22.83
N ARG A 155 14.55 -17.30 23.50
CA ARG A 155 15.13 -17.12 24.86
C ARG A 155 14.16 -17.71 25.84
N ASP A 156 14.66 -18.62 26.68
CA ASP A 156 13.91 -19.01 27.85
C ASP A 156 13.66 -17.79 28.74
N LYS A 157 12.44 -17.68 29.29
CA LYS A 157 12.14 -16.66 30.28
C LYS A 157 12.98 -16.92 31.53
N LYS A 158 13.63 -15.87 32.05
CA LYS A 158 14.27 -15.90 33.36
C LYS A 158 13.37 -15.20 34.38
N ASP A 159 13.27 -15.75 35.58
CA ASP A 159 12.59 -15.09 36.70
C ASP A 159 13.40 -13.87 37.21
N ARG A 160 12.85 -13.12 38.18
CA ARG A 160 13.56 -11.97 38.79
C ARG A 160 14.87 -12.37 39.50
N GLY A 161 15.09 -13.65 39.77
CA GLY A 161 16.31 -14.21 40.35
C GLY A 161 17.27 -14.80 39.31
N GLY A 162 17.00 -14.63 38.01
CA GLY A 162 17.84 -15.13 36.92
C GLY A 162 17.69 -16.63 36.61
N ARG A 163 16.76 -17.35 37.26
CA ARG A 163 16.49 -18.76 37.00
C ARG A 163 15.65 -18.93 35.74
N VAL A 164 16.06 -19.87 34.91
CA VAL A 164 15.36 -20.26 33.68
C VAL A 164 14.05 -20.96 34.01
N ILE A 165 12.92 -20.37 33.60
CA ILE A 165 11.58 -20.95 33.72
C ILE A 165 11.37 -21.90 32.54
N LYS A 166 11.61 -23.20 32.75
CA LYS A 166 11.30 -24.24 31.77
C LYS A 166 9.78 -24.47 31.74
N GLY A 167 9.17 -24.34 30.56
CA GLY A 167 7.73 -24.59 30.34
C GLY A 167 6.89 -23.37 29.94
N GLY A 168 7.46 -22.16 29.94
CA GLY A 168 6.84 -21.00 29.29
C GLY A 168 7.24 -20.94 27.82
N GLU A 169 6.34 -20.52 26.92
CA GLU A 169 6.74 -20.10 25.57
C GLU A 169 7.78 -18.97 25.72
N GLY A 170 9.04 -19.28 25.44
CA GLY A 170 10.14 -18.34 25.53
C GLY A 170 9.97 -17.19 24.53
N GLU A 171 10.69 -16.09 24.75
CA GLU A 171 10.67 -14.95 23.84
C GLU A 171 11.28 -15.37 22.51
N ARG A 172 10.44 -15.47 21.47
CA ARG A 172 10.88 -15.76 20.10
C ARG A 172 11.29 -14.47 19.41
N TRP A 173 12.42 -14.49 18.72
CA TRP A 173 12.82 -13.42 17.81
C TRP A 173 13.28 -13.98 16.47
N ILE A 174 13.25 -13.11 15.46
CA ILE A 174 13.84 -13.38 14.15
C ILE A 174 15.23 -12.77 14.09
N GLY A 175 16.18 -13.55 13.56
CA GLY A 175 17.57 -13.15 13.34
C GLY A 175 17.74 -12.11 12.22
N ARG A 176 19.00 -11.83 11.84
CA ARG A 176 19.29 -10.81 10.81
C ARG A 176 18.67 -11.19 9.45
N GLY A 177 18.21 -10.18 8.73
CA GLY A 177 17.65 -10.33 7.38
C GLY A 177 16.17 -10.75 7.34
N GLY A 178 15.46 -10.69 8.47
CA GLY A 178 14.00 -10.85 8.52
C GLY A 178 13.28 -9.54 8.83
N VAL A 179 11.95 -9.60 8.81
CA VAL A 179 11.04 -8.49 9.16
C VAL A 179 10.02 -8.96 10.18
N VAL A 180 9.64 -8.08 11.09
CA VAL A 180 8.54 -8.30 12.02
C VAL A 180 7.32 -7.50 11.58
N ILE A 181 6.20 -8.19 11.43
CA ILE A 181 4.89 -7.65 11.08
C ILE A 181 4.04 -7.62 12.35
N VAL A 182 3.59 -6.44 12.75
CA VAL A 182 2.78 -6.24 13.95
C VAL A 182 1.33 -6.00 13.58
N ASP A 183 0.45 -6.91 14.00
CA ASP A 183 -1.01 -6.77 13.93
C ASP A 183 -1.50 -5.95 15.10
N MET A 184 -1.91 -4.72 14.83
CA MET A 184 -2.40 -3.82 15.87
C MET A 184 -3.89 -4.08 16.14
N PRO A 185 -4.38 -3.89 17.36
CA PRO A 185 -5.80 -4.00 17.65
C PRO A 185 -6.61 -2.97 16.82
N GLY A 186 -7.81 -3.36 16.39
CA GLY A 186 -8.64 -2.51 15.53
C GLY A 186 -9.29 -1.36 16.29
N TYR A 187 -9.37 -0.18 15.68
CA TYR A 187 -10.03 1.02 16.25
C TYR A 187 -11.47 1.21 15.72
N GLY A 188 -12.15 2.26 16.18
CA GLY A 188 -13.50 2.67 15.76
C GLY A 188 -14.65 2.06 16.58
N LYS A 189 -15.85 2.01 15.99
CA LYS A 189 -17.10 1.59 16.67
C LYS A 189 -16.98 0.15 17.20
N GLY A 190 -17.13 -0.03 18.52
CA GLY A 190 -16.98 -1.33 19.19
C GLY A 190 -15.54 -1.74 19.53
N SER A 191 -14.54 -0.91 19.19
CA SER A 191 -13.25 -0.92 19.88
C SER A 191 -13.37 -0.05 21.15
N ARG A 192 -12.51 -0.28 22.15
CA ARG A 192 -12.49 0.59 23.34
C ARG A 192 -12.20 2.03 22.90
N ARG A 193 -12.67 3.03 23.69
CA ARG A 193 -12.19 4.43 23.58
C ARG A 193 -10.66 4.49 23.59
N GLU A 194 -10.06 3.53 24.27
CA GLU A 194 -8.64 3.20 24.29
C GLU A 194 -8.21 2.42 23.03
N TRP A 195 -8.11 3.09 21.89
CA TRP A 195 -6.92 2.81 21.08
C TRP A 195 -5.75 3.31 21.94
N GLY A 196 -5.28 2.41 22.80
CA GLY A 196 -4.81 2.76 24.13
C GLY A 196 -3.46 3.45 24.16
N GLU A 197 -3.13 4.01 25.32
CA GLU A 197 -1.82 4.62 25.59
C GLU A 197 -0.65 3.72 25.16
N GLU A 198 -0.77 2.40 25.32
CA GLU A 198 0.26 1.43 24.96
C GLU A 198 0.52 1.36 23.44
N ILE A 199 -0.52 1.52 22.62
CA ILE A 199 -0.37 1.57 21.16
C ILE A 199 0.36 2.85 20.76
N THR A 200 -0.05 3.98 21.33
CA THR A 200 0.59 5.27 21.08
C THR A 200 2.06 5.25 21.53
N LYS A 201 2.35 4.66 22.72
CA LYS A 201 3.72 4.45 23.20
C LYS A 201 4.55 3.60 22.22
N TYR A 202 3.98 2.53 21.67
CA TYR A 202 4.64 1.72 20.64
C TYR A 202 4.93 2.52 19.37
N LEU A 203 3.90 3.19 18.83
CA LEU A 203 3.99 3.92 17.57
C LEU A 203 4.99 5.08 17.62
N ILE A 204 5.11 5.75 18.77
CA ILE A 204 6.05 6.87 18.97
C ILE A 204 7.44 6.36 19.38
N GLY A 205 7.51 5.36 20.26
CA GLY A 205 8.73 4.99 20.97
C GLY A 205 9.53 3.84 20.34
N ARG A 206 8.95 3.06 19.42
CA ARG A 206 9.62 1.88 18.86
C ARG A 206 10.58 2.28 17.74
N GLN A 207 11.87 2.25 18.03
CA GLN A 207 12.93 2.58 17.05
C GLN A 207 13.00 1.64 15.85
N GLN A 208 12.53 0.40 16.02
CA GLN A 208 12.48 -0.62 14.97
C GLN A 208 11.35 -0.38 13.97
N LEU A 209 10.32 0.39 14.35
CA LEU A 209 9.16 0.65 13.49
C LEU A 209 9.59 1.52 12.30
N ARG A 210 9.47 0.96 11.10
CA ARG A 210 9.85 1.64 9.86
C ARG A 210 8.66 2.25 9.14
N ARG A 211 7.49 1.61 9.19
CA ARG A 211 6.28 2.09 8.52
C ARG A 211 5.02 1.52 9.15
N THR A 212 3.97 2.33 9.13
CA THR A 212 2.61 1.89 9.46
C THR A 212 1.75 1.76 8.20
N TYR A 213 0.92 0.73 8.13
CA TYR A 213 -0.02 0.51 7.03
C TYR A 213 -1.43 0.69 7.56
N LEU A 214 -2.14 1.69 7.06
CA LEU A 214 -3.52 1.97 7.42
C LEU A 214 -4.46 1.30 6.41
N LEU A 215 -5.23 0.33 6.88
CA LEU A 215 -6.22 -0.35 6.06
C LEU A 215 -7.53 0.42 6.02
N VAL A 216 -7.95 0.71 4.80
CA VAL A 216 -9.22 1.37 4.48
C VAL A 216 -10.05 0.42 3.62
N ASP A 217 -11.32 0.27 3.97
CA ASP A 217 -12.27 -0.57 3.23
C ASP A 217 -12.69 0.13 1.92
N ALA A 218 -12.54 -0.54 0.78
CA ALA A 218 -12.82 0.04 -0.54
C ALA A 218 -14.28 0.50 -0.72
N GLU A 219 -15.25 -0.15 -0.07
CA GLU A 219 -16.66 0.18 -0.21
C GLU A 219 -17.03 1.41 0.64
N HIS A 220 -16.37 1.59 1.78
CA HIS A 220 -16.75 2.57 2.78
C HIS A 220 -15.85 3.80 2.83
N GLY A 221 -14.62 3.68 2.31
CA GLY A 221 -13.59 4.70 2.37
C GLY A 221 -13.17 5.06 3.80
N LEU A 222 -12.55 6.24 3.92
CA LEU A 222 -12.15 6.84 5.19
C LEU A 222 -13.39 7.24 6.02
N LYS A 223 -13.27 7.06 7.34
CA LYS A 223 -14.24 7.49 8.34
C LYS A 223 -13.58 8.45 9.34
N PRO A 224 -14.35 9.16 10.18
CA PRO A 224 -13.79 10.11 11.14
C PRO A 224 -12.71 9.52 12.07
N ALA A 225 -12.85 8.26 12.47
CA ALA A 225 -11.84 7.57 13.29
C ALA A 225 -10.52 7.33 12.52
N ASP A 226 -10.58 7.12 11.20
CA ASP A 226 -9.39 7.01 10.35
C ASP A 226 -8.69 8.37 10.25
N ALA A 227 -9.45 9.45 10.07
CA ALA A 227 -8.92 10.82 10.00
C ALA A 227 -8.23 11.25 11.31
N GLN A 228 -8.83 10.93 12.47
CA GLN A 228 -8.20 11.18 13.78
C GLN A 228 -6.87 10.42 13.93
N LEU A 229 -6.84 9.15 13.52
CA LEU A 229 -5.61 8.37 13.55
C LEU A 229 -4.54 8.96 12.63
N LEU A 230 -4.91 9.32 11.40
CA LEU A 230 -3.99 9.97 10.45
C LEU A 230 -3.41 11.26 11.03
N SER A 231 -4.24 12.11 11.66
CA SER A 231 -3.77 13.32 12.34
C SER A 231 -2.76 13.00 13.45
N THR A 232 -3.01 11.98 14.28
CA THR A 232 -2.05 11.54 15.30
C THR A 232 -0.73 11.05 14.70
N LEU A 233 -0.78 10.23 13.64
CA LEU A 233 0.43 9.74 12.97
C LEU A 233 1.24 10.90 12.38
N ARG A 234 0.57 11.88 11.76
CA ARG A 234 1.19 13.09 11.21
C ARG A 234 1.81 13.95 12.31
N GLY A 235 1.08 14.21 13.39
CA GLY A 235 1.54 15.00 14.52
C GLY A 235 2.80 14.46 15.19
N HIS A 236 3.00 13.14 15.16
CA HIS A 236 4.19 12.47 15.69
C HIS A 236 5.27 12.14 14.65
N GLY A 237 5.11 12.56 13.39
CA GLY A 237 6.12 12.30 12.36
C GLY A 237 6.18 10.84 11.90
N ILE A 238 5.14 10.04 12.14
CA ILE A 238 5.15 8.61 11.87
C ILE A 238 4.81 8.36 10.41
N GLN A 239 5.72 7.67 9.71
CA GLN A 239 5.51 7.27 8.32
C GLN A 239 4.36 6.27 8.21
N HIS A 240 3.45 6.56 7.29
CA HIS A 240 2.25 5.77 7.08
C HIS A 240 1.91 5.64 5.60
N GLN A 241 1.28 4.52 5.25
CA GLN A 241 0.89 4.19 3.89
C GLN A 241 -0.51 3.56 3.89
N ILE A 242 -1.30 3.86 2.86
CA ILE A 242 -2.69 3.40 2.79
C ILE A 242 -2.77 2.08 2.01
N ILE A 243 -3.50 1.12 2.57
CA ILE A 243 -3.89 -0.11 1.90
C ILE A 243 -5.41 -0.09 1.73
N LEU A 244 -5.87 -0.13 0.48
CA LEU A 244 -7.28 -0.23 0.16
C LEU A 244 -7.69 -1.71 0.11
N SER A 245 -8.32 -2.19 1.18
CA SER A 245 -8.75 -3.58 1.31
C SER A 245 -10.09 -3.82 0.63
N LYS A 246 -10.40 -5.09 0.36
CA LYS A 246 -11.66 -5.54 -0.27
C LYS A 246 -11.88 -4.93 -1.67
N ALA A 247 -10.80 -4.65 -2.40
CA ALA A 247 -10.89 -4.14 -3.76
C ALA A 247 -11.67 -5.09 -4.70
N ASP A 248 -11.77 -6.37 -4.35
CA ASP A 248 -12.60 -7.35 -5.05
C ASP A 248 -14.08 -6.99 -5.05
N LYS A 249 -14.61 -6.30 -4.03
CA LYS A 249 -16.03 -5.92 -3.99
C LYS A 249 -16.36 -4.86 -5.02
N ILE A 250 -15.39 -4.01 -5.38
CA ILE A 250 -15.53 -3.01 -6.43
C ILE A 250 -15.29 -3.62 -7.81
N LEU A 251 -14.25 -4.45 -7.95
CA LEU A 251 -13.86 -5.04 -9.23
C LEU A 251 -14.77 -6.20 -9.67
N TYR A 252 -15.20 -7.01 -8.70
CA TYR A 252 -16.00 -8.22 -8.87
C TYR A 252 -17.20 -8.19 -7.90
N PRO A 253 -18.16 -7.26 -8.10
CA PRO A 253 -19.32 -7.11 -7.20
C PRO A 253 -20.25 -8.33 -7.23
N SER A 254 -20.17 -9.14 -8.29
CA SER A 254 -20.91 -10.38 -8.48
C SER A 254 -19.95 -11.58 -8.45
N PRO A 255 -20.43 -12.78 -8.05
CA PRO A 255 -19.65 -14.02 -8.19
C PRO A 255 -19.23 -14.32 -9.63
N ARG A 256 -20.01 -13.83 -10.61
CA ARG A 256 -19.71 -14.00 -12.03
C ARG A 256 -18.57 -13.07 -12.44
N THR A 257 -17.67 -13.58 -13.28
CA THR A 257 -16.61 -12.76 -13.88
C THR A 257 -17.24 -11.69 -14.76
N PRO A 258 -16.95 -10.39 -14.53
CA PRO A 258 -17.49 -9.31 -15.35
C PRO A 258 -16.93 -9.39 -16.77
N ALA A 259 -17.70 -8.89 -17.74
CA ALA A 259 -17.19 -8.66 -19.09
C ALA A 259 -16.00 -7.68 -19.06
N PRO A 260 -15.05 -7.74 -20.01
CA PRO A 260 -13.86 -6.87 -20.02
C PRO A 260 -14.19 -5.37 -19.92
N GLU A 261 -15.23 -4.92 -20.62
CA GLU A 261 -15.72 -3.53 -20.59
C GLU A 261 -16.22 -3.14 -19.19
N GLN A 262 -16.97 -4.04 -18.53
CA GLN A 262 -17.46 -3.81 -17.17
C GLN A 262 -16.31 -3.80 -16.16
N LEU A 263 -15.29 -4.65 -16.35
CA LEU A 263 -14.10 -4.66 -15.52
C LEU A 263 -13.32 -3.34 -15.66
N GLN A 264 -13.19 -2.81 -16.88
CA GLN A 264 -12.58 -1.51 -17.12
C GLN A 264 -13.35 -0.38 -16.42
N GLN A 265 -14.68 -0.39 -16.48
CA GLN A 265 -15.51 0.56 -15.72
C GLN A 265 -15.31 0.41 -14.20
N ASN A 266 -15.20 -0.81 -13.70
CA ASN A 266 -14.98 -1.05 -12.27
C ASN A 266 -13.58 -0.58 -11.82
N LEU A 267 -12.56 -0.70 -12.69
CA LEU A 267 -11.24 -0.12 -12.45
C LEU A 267 -11.28 1.40 -12.37
N LEU A 268 -12.03 2.06 -13.26
CA LEU A 268 -12.24 3.51 -13.19
C LEU A 268 -12.94 3.93 -11.88
N LYS A 269 -13.93 3.15 -11.42
CA LYS A 269 -14.58 3.38 -10.12
C LYS A 269 -13.60 3.22 -8.96
N LEU A 270 -12.79 2.17 -8.97
CA LEU A 270 -11.75 1.96 -7.95
C LEU A 270 -10.75 3.12 -7.94
N ARG A 271 -10.38 3.63 -9.11
CA ARG A 271 -9.48 4.78 -9.23
C ARG A 271 -10.09 6.05 -8.66
N ALA A 272 -11.37 6.33 -8.95
CA ALA A 272 -12.07 7.45 -8.34
C ALA A 272 -12.10 7.38 -6.81
N ILE A 273 -12.25 6.17 -6.24
CA ILE A 273 -12.15 5.95 -4.78
C ILE A 273 -10.74 6.25 -4.28
N CYS A 274 -9.69 5.78 -4.96
CA CYS A 274 -8.30 6.13 -4.64
C CYS A 274 -8.09 7.65 -4.63
N ASP A 275 -8.55 8.35 -5.65
CA ASP A 275 -8.34 9.78 -5.80
C ASP A 275 -9.05 10.56 -4.68
N GLY A 276 -10.29 10.17 -4.32
CA GLY A 276 -11.00 10.76 -3.18
C GLY A 276 -10.35 10.47 -1.81
N ILE A 277 -9.68 9.32 -1.66
CA ILE A 277 -8.87 9.02 -0.46
C ILE A 277 -7.58 9.84 -0.47
N ARG A 278 -6.91 9.96 -1.62
CA ARG A 278 -5.67 10.72 -1.80
C ARG A 278 -5.82 12.16 -1.31
N GLU A 279 -6.89 12.84 -1.70
CA GLU A 279 -7.16 14.22 -1.28
C GLU A 279 -7.25 14.35 0.25
N GLN A 280 -7.84 13.36 0.93
CA GLN A 280 -7.99 13.36 2.38
C GLN A 280 -6.70 13.00 3.13
N VAL A 281 -5.84 12.15 2.54
CA VAL A 281 -4.57 11.73 3.17
C VAL A 281 -3.40 12.65 2.84
N GLN A 282 -3.56 13.55 1.87
CA GLN A 282 -2.62 14.60 1.51
C GLN A 282 -3.17 16.02 1.76
N PRO A 283 -3.60 16.36 2.98
CA PRO A 283 -4.09 17.70 3.28
C PRO A 283 -3.01 18.75 2.99
N LYS A 284 -3.43 19.89 2.44
CA LYS A 284 -2.53 21.03 2.13
C LYS A 284 -2.03 21.73 3.38
N ASP A 285 -2.84 21.74 4.44
CA ASP A 285 -2.66 22.62 5.59
C ASP A 285 -2.22 21.91 6.89
N GLU A 286 -1.94 20.60 6.86
CA GLU A 286 -1.50 19.87 8.06
C GLU A 286 0.03 19.73 8.13
N ARG A 287 0.59 19.98 9.33
CA ARG A 287 2.00 19.75 9.63
C ARG A 287 2.27 18.26 9.86
N GLY A 288 3.36 17.75 9.29
CA GLY A 288 3.80 16.36 9.45
C GLY A 288 3.96 15.62 8.11
N PRO A 289 4.51 14.40 8.13
CA PRO A 289 4.68 13.61 6.92
C PRO A 289 3.33 13.23 6.36
N LYS A 290 3.11 13.48 5.07
CA LYS A 290 1.92 13.00 4.36
C LYS A 290 1.94 11.47 4.26
N ALA A 291 0.79 10.88 3.96
CA ALA A 291 0.77 9.48 3.57
C ALA A 291 1.73 9.27 2.39
N LEU A 292 2.46 8.16 2.42
CA LEU A 292 3.35 7.77 1.32
C LEU A 292 2.57 7.82 0.01
N GLY A 293 3.26 8.22 -1.07
CA GLY A 293 2.66 8.57 -2.34
C GLY A 293 2.04 7.45 -3.17
N GLU A 294 1.51 6.41 -2.52
CA GLU A 294 0.80 5.32 -3.15
C GLU A 294 -0.31 4.74 -2.26
N ILE A 295 -1.41 4.31 -2.88
CA ILE A 295 -2.45 3.47 -2.29
C ILE A 295 -2.36 2.09 -2.91
N ILE A 296 -2.17 1.08 -2.06
CA ILE A 296 -2.09 -0.32 -2.50
C ILE A 296 -3.46 -0.97 -2.37
N CYS A 297 -4.13 -1.15 -3.50
CA CYS A 297 -5.40 -1.89 -3.57
C CYS A 297 -5.17 -3.40 -3.50
N CYS A 298 -5.95 -4.10 -2.68
CA CYS A 298 -5.81 -5.55 -2.52
C CYS A 298 -7.08 -6.27 -2.08
N SER A 299 -7.07 -7.60 -2.23
CA SER A 299 -8.10 -8.50 -1.67
C SER A 299 -7.47 -9.72 -1.00
N ALA A 300 -7.95 -10.03 0.21
CA ALA A 300 -7.62 -11.27 0.91
C ALA A 300 -8.46 -12.47 0.42
N GLU A 301 -9.58 -12.24 -0.27
CA GLU A 301 -10.53 -13.29 -0.68
C GLU A 301 -10.31 -13.69 -2.15
N LYS A 302 -10.27 -12.72 -3.05
CA LYS A 302 -10.21 -12.98 -4.50
C LYS A 302 -8.79 -13.34 -4.95
N SER A 303 -8.70 -14.44 -5.68
CA SER A 303 -7.49 -14.84 -6.42
C SER A 303 -7.71 -14.55 -7.91
N VAL A 304 -6.69 -14.00 -8.58
CA VAL A 304 -6.76 -13.61 -10.00
C VAL A 304 -6.21 -14.73 -10.88
N GLU A 305 -5.00 -15.21 -10.59
CA GLU A 305 -4.29 -16.24 -11.37
C GLU A 305 -3.46 -17.16 -10.47
N ARG A 306 -3.46 -18.48 -10.74
CA ARG A 306 -2.63 -19.50 -10.06
C ARG A 306 -2.61 -19.41 -8.53
N GLY A 307 -3.75 -19.05 -7.92
CA GLY A 307 -3.88 -18.91 -6.46
C GLY A 307 -3.34 -17.61 -5.88
N LYS A 308 -2.71 -16.73 -6.68
CA LYS A 308 -2.25 -15.41 -6.24
C LYS A 308 -3.44 -14.51 -5.91
N LYS A 309 -3.41 -13.99 -4.69
CA LYS A 309 -4.39 -13.04 -4.16
C LYS A 309 -4.17 -11.67 -4.79
N LEU A 310 -5.26 -10.99 -5.13
CA LEU A 310 -5.25 -9.70 -5.81
C LEU A 310 -4.44 -8.65 -5.00
N GLY A 311 -3.36 -8.13 -5.59
CA GLY A 311 -2.55 -7.04 -5.03
C GLY A 311 -1.69 -7.41 -3.82
N MET A 312 -1.49 -8.69 -3.51
CA MET A 312 -0.66 -9.12 -2.35
C MET A 312 0.83 -9.00 -2.57
N ASP A 313 1.28 -9.20 -3.79
CA ASP A 313 2.64 -8.89 -4.22
C ASP A 313 3.00 -7.41 -3.98
N GLY A 314 2.09 -6.49 -4.30
CA GLY A 314 2.25 -5.06 -4.01
C GLY A 314 2.42 -4.77 -2.51
N VAL A 315 1.60 -5.40 -1.66
CA VAL A 315 1.75 -5.25 -0.19
C VAL A 315 3.07 -5.85 0.32
N ARG A 316 3.47 -7.03 -0.19
CA ARG A 316 4.75 -7.66 0.15
C ARG A 316 5.93 -6.75 -0.22
N TRP A 317 5.90 -6.21 -1.44
CA TRP A 317 6.89 -5.26 -1.92
C TRP A 317 6.99 -4.04 -1.01
N ALA A 318 5.86 -3.42 -0.68
CA ALA A 318 5.84 -2.25 0.19
C ALA A 318 6.46 -2.52 1.56
N VAL A 319 6.23 -3.70 2.14
CA VAL A 319 6.84 -4.12 3.41
C VAL A 319 8.37 -4.25 3.28
N LEU A 320 8.86 -4.86 2.21
CA LEU A 320 10.30 -4.99 1.99
C LEU A 320 10.95 -3.64 1.73
N SER A 321 10.34 -2.78 0.92
CA SER A 321 10.84 -1.43 0.67
C SER A 321 10.87 -0.57 1.93
N ALA A 322 9.86 -0.69 2.80
CA ALA A 322 9.85 0.02 4.08
C ALA A 322 10.96 -0.45 5.02
N THR A 323 11.36 -1.72 4.93
CA THR A 323 12.38 -2.31 5.81
C THR A 323 13.78 -2.34 5.20
N GLY A 324 13.92 -1.88 3.95
CA GLY A 324 15.16 -1.94 3.16
C GLY A 324 15.58 -3.36 2.81
N LEU A 325 14.68 -4.33 2.91
CA LEU A 325 14.93 -5.72 2.50
C LEU A 325 14.52 -5.96 1.04
N ASP A 326 14.37 -4.90 0.26
CA ASP A 326 13.90 -4.93 -1.12
C ASP A 326 15.02 -5.25 -2.14
N SER A 327 14.62 -5.31 -3.41
CA SER A 327 15.51 -5.58 -4.53
C SER A 327 15.69 -4.36 -5.42
N ASP A 328 16.73 -4.37 -6.23
CA ASP A 328 16.85 -3.47 -7.38
C ASP A 328 15.82 -3.82 -8.47
N ALA A 329 15.84 -3.06 -9.56
CA ALA A 329 14.93 -3.25 -10.70
C ALA A 329 15.11 -4.61 -11.41
N SER A 330 16.28 -5.24 -11.25
CA SER A 330 16.58 -6.57 -11.81
C SER A 330 16.11 -7.72 -10.93
N GLY A 331 15.67 -7.44 -9.70
CA GLY A 331 15.25 -8.45 -8.73
C GLY A 331 16.40 -8.98 -7.87
N LYS A 332 17.58 -8.35 -7.90
CA LYS A 332 18.69 -8.69 -7.02
C LYS A 332 18.55 -7.94 -5.70
N LYS A 333 18.77 -8.62 -4.58
CA LYS A 333 18.76 -8.00 -3.24
C LYS A 333 19.71 -6.81 -3.24
N ARG A 334 19.24 -5.64 -2.81
CA ARG A 334 20.12 -4.47 -2.67
C ARG A 334 21.18 -4.79 -1.60
N SER A 335 22.45 -4.69 -1.95
CA SER A 335 23.54 -4.65 -0.98
C SER A 335 23.46 -3.29 -0.29
N PHE A 336 23.38 -3.30 1.04
CA PHE A 336 23.50 -2.07 1.82
C PHE A 336 24.95 -1.63 1.82
N ASP A 337 25.29 -0.63 1.02
CA ASP A 337 26.41 0.25 1.35
C ASP A 337 25.88 1.28 2.35
N MET A 338 26.51 1.36 3.52
CA MET A 338 26.05 2.15 4.67
C MET A 338 26.03 3.67 4.39
N ASP A 339 26.59 4.09 3.25
CA ASP A 339 26.81 5.48 2.85
C ASP A 339 25.66 6.08 2.02
N ASP A 340 24.74 5.26 1.49
CA ASP A 340 23.62 5.73 0.63
C ASP A 340 22.41 6.28 1.41
N TYR A 341 22.51 6.41 2.74
CA TYR A 341 21.50 7.11 3.54
C TYR A 341 21.75 8.63 3.56
N THR A 342 21.89 9.25 2.38
CA THR A 342 21.81 10.71 2.27
C THR A 342 20.35 11.17 2.24
N GLY A 343 19.79 11.34 3.45
CA GLY A 343 18.90 12.45 3.78
C GLY A 343 17.39 12.29 3.54
N PHE A 344 16.61 12.39 4.62
CA PHE A 344 15.83 13.60 4.90
C PHE A 344 15.92 13.89 6.42
N PRO A 345 15.98 15.17 6.84
CA PRO A 345 16.49 15.53 8.15
C PRO A 345 15.57 15.01 9.26
N LEU A 346 16.17 14.29 10.21
CA LEU A 346 15.64 14.23 11.57
C LEU A 346 15.72 15.65 12.13
N THR A 347 14.65 16.44 11.98
CA THR A 347 14.52 17.70 12.70
C THR A 347 14.27 17.39 14.18
N ASN A 348 15.33 16.97 14.88
CA ASN A 348 15.46 17.24 16.30
C ASN A 348 15.99 18.67 16.41
N SER A 349 15.12 19.65 16.21
CA SER A 349 15.38 20.98 16.76
C SER A 349 15.25 20.82 18.27
N ARG A 350 16.40 20.72 18.95
CA ARG A 350 16.53 21.03 20.37
C ARG A 350 15.73 22.31 20.62
N ALA A 351 14.71 22.20 21.48
CA ALA A 351 14.18 23.37 22.14
C ALA A 351 15.33 23.90 23.01
N ASP A 352 15.94 25.00 22.57
CA ASP A 352 16.71 25.87 23.43
C ASP A 352 15.76 26.36 24.51
N ALA A 353 15.84 25.73 25.68
CA ALA A 353 15.28 26.26 26.90
C ALA A 353 16.09 27.51 27.24
N LEU A 354 15.54 28.66 26.86
CA LEU A 354 15.82 29.93 27.50
C LEU A 354 15.41 29.79 28.97
N VAL A 355 16.41 29.65 29.83
CA VAL A 355 16.29 29.87 31.27
C VAL A 355 16.30 31.39 31.46
N PRO A 356 15.31 31.99 32.16
CA PRO A 356 15.36 33.40 32.54
C PRO A 356 16.44 33.69 33.59
#